data_AF-A0A099KZW3-F1
#
_entry.id   AF-A0A099KZW3-F1
#
_cell.length_a   1.000
_cell.length_b   1.000
_cell.length_c   1.000
_cell.angle_alpha   90.00
_cell.angle_beta   90.00
_cell.angle_gamma   90.00
#
_symmetry.space_group_name_H-M   'P 1'
#
loop_
_entity.id
_entity.type
_entity.pdbx_description
1 polymer ?
#
loop_
_entity_poly.entity_id
_entity_poly.type
_entity_poly.pdbx_seq_one_letter_code
_entity_poly.pdbx_strand_id
1 'polypeptide(L)'
;MLQSNLSTGLLFIIGIGINSPTMLLGGVLALLSSLVTAKLLNYDSDCVKRGFYGFNAALVGVAVFSLLPLSSISLVLVIVGGAFSALLMHIMMSKMSSTPALTAPFILTIWVIVLLIDFFGITMVSPVELVSPISNSPIDLFFGVFRGVGQVMLQGNWLSGVVFCCALLCSSYKTVVWVVLGSITGLLVATTFGFSQEKATLGLYSFNSCLVAIALADRYPTRYWLIFFALIFTVLLTRGFEMISIPAFTAPFVITTWLSIAVVKWQVNLRHHCQ
;
A
#
# COMPACT_ATOMS: atom_id res chain seq x y z
N MET A 1 2.10 -6.50 -2.65
CA MET A 1 1.67 -6.07 -3.99
C MET A 1 0.97 -7.20 -4.76
N LEU A 2 0.04 -7.93 -4.11
CA LEU A 2 -0.79 -8.99 -4.71
C LEU A 2 -0.02 -10.15 -5.39
N GLN A 3 1.21 -10.46 -4.95
CA GLN A 3 2.00 -11.57 -5.50
C GLN A 3 2.16 -12.69 -4.46
N SER A 4 1.81 -13.91 -4.84
CA SER A 4 1.97 -15.11 -4.02
C SER A 4 3.22 -15.90 -4.45
N ASN A 5 4.40 -15.30 -4.28
CA ASN A 5 5.68 -15.87 -4.71
C ASN A 5 6.79 -15.59 -3.67
N LEU A 6 7.54 -16.63 -3.31
CA LEU A 6 8.60 -16.55 -2.30
C LEU A 6 9.74 -15.62 -2.71
N SER A 7 10.24 -15.75 -3.94
CA SER A 7 11.32 -14.91 -4.47
C SER A 7 10.93 -13.44 -4.52
N THR A 8 9.68 -13.16 -4.90
CA THR A 8 9.11 -11.80 -4.83
C THR A 8 9.12 -11.27 -3.39
N GLY A 9 8.72 -12.10 -2.41
CA GLY A 9 8.76 -11.73 -0.99
C GLY A 9 10.17 -11.42 -0.48
N LEU A 10 11.16 -12.25 -0.83
CA LEU A 10 12.57 -12.03 -0.46
C LEU A 10 13.11 -10.72 -1.03
N LEU A 11 12.82 -10.41 -2.29
CA LEU A 11 13.24 -9.15 -2.90
C LEU A 11 12.51 -7.94 -2.30
N PHE A 12 11.25 -8.07 -1.87
CA PHE A 12 10.59 -7.02 -1.10
C PHE A 12 11.28 -6.75 0.25
N ILE A 13 11.67 -7.80 0.98
CA ILE A 13 12.45 -7.67 2.23
C ILE A 13 13.76 -6.91 1.97
N ILE A 14 14.49 -7.27 0.91
CA ILE A 14 15.73 -6.57 0.51
C ILE A 14 15.45 -5.10 0.19
N GLY A 15 14.42 -4.81 -0.60
CA GLY A 15 14.07 -3.44 -0.97
C GLY A 15 13.66 -2.57 0.22
N ILE A 16 12.98 -3.13 1.22
CA ILE A 16 12.70 -2.42 2.49
C ILE A 16 14.01 -2.16 3.24
N GLY A 17 14.88 -3.17 3.37
CA GLY A 17 16.17 -3.04 4.06
C GLY A 17 17.11 -2.00 3.42
N ILE A 18 17.09 -1.87 2.09
CA ILE A 18 17.87 -0.85 1.35
C ILE A 18 17.47 0.57 1.78
N ASN A 19 16.18 0.81 2.01
CA ASN A 19 15.70 2.13 2.44
C ASN A 19 15.90 2.32 3.94
N SER A 20 15.54 1.34 4.77
CA SER A 20 15.67 1.43 6.21
C SER A 20 15.71 0.06 6.91
N PRO A 21 16.82 -0.29 7.59
CA PRO A 21 16.89 -1.47 8.44
C PRO A 21 15.88 -1.47 9.59
N THR A 22 15.51 -0.30 10.14
CA THR A 22 14.51 -0.22 11.22
C THR A 22 13.11 -0.51 10.71
N MET A 23 12.75 -0.02 9.51
CA MET A 23 11.46 -0.36 8.88
C MET A 23 11.39 -1.85 8.53
N LEU A 24 12.50 -2.43 8.07
CA LEU A 24 12.60 -3.86 7.84
C LEU A 24 12.36 -4.65 9.14
N LEU A 25 13.03 -4.26 10.24
CA LEU A 25 12.81 -4.86 11.56
C LEU A 25 11.33 -4.81 11.97
N GLY A 26 10.68 -3.66 11.84
CA GLY A 26 9.24 -3.52 12.15
C GLY A 26 8.38 -4.43 11.30
N GLY A 27 8.60 -4.46 9.99
CA GLY A 27 7.87 -5.32 9.09
C GLY A 27 7.98 -6.80 9.45
N VAL A 28 9.19 -7.27 9.78
CA VAL A 28 9.43 -8.64 10.22
C VAL A 28 8.77 -8.93 11.57
N LEU A 29 8.94 -8.06 12.57
CA LEU A 29 8.37 -8.25 13.90
C LEU A 29 6.83 -8.29 13.88
N ALA A 30 6.18 -7.37 13.15
CA ALA A 30 4.73 -7.36 13.02
C ALA A 30 4.22 -8.59 12.27
N LEU A 31 4.91 -9.04 11.21
CA LEU A 31 4.59 -10.28 10.50
C LEU A 31 4.71 -11.49 11.42
N LEU A 32 5.77 -11.61 12.21
CA LEU A 32 5.92 -12.71 13.16
C LEU A 32 4.82 -12.69 14.22
N SER A 33 4.48 -11.51 14.74
CA SER A 33 3.36 -11.33 15.68
C SER A 33 2.03 -11.80 15.09
N SER A 34 1.79 -11.49 13.81
CA SER A 34 0.55 -11.88 13.12
C SER A 34 0.48 -13.40 12.87
N LEU A 35 1.60 -14.06 12.59
CA LEU A 35 1.69 -15.52 12.47
C LEU A 35 1.49 -16.23 13.81
N VAL A 36 2.08 -15.70 14.89
CA VAL A 36 1.84 -16.19 16.26
C VAL A 36 0.36 -16.08 16.61
N THR A 37 -0.25 -14.93 16.31
CA THR A 37 -1.69 -14.69 16.53
C THR A 37 -2.54 -15.69 15.75
N ALA A 38 -2.26 -15.89 14.46
CA ALA A 38 -2.98 -16.84 13.62
C ALA A 38 -2.86 -18.28 14.15
N LYS A 39 -1.70 -18.66 14.68
CA LYS A 39 -1.49 -19.97 15.31
C LYS A 39 -2.26 -20.11 16.62
N LEU A 40 -2.17 -19.12 17.51
CA LEU A 40 -2.84 -19.15 18.82
C LEU A 40 -4.37 -19.20 18.70
N LEU A 41 -4.91 -18.53 17.68
CA LEU A 41 -6.35 -18.49 17.41
C LEU A 41 -6.83 -19.58 16.44
N ASN A 42 -5.95 -20.53 16.08
CA ASN A 42 -6.25 -21.66 15.19
C ASN A 42 -6.88 -21.24 13.84
N TYR A 43 -6.34 -20.18 13.22
CA TYR A 43 -6.78 -19.75 11.89
C TYR A 43 -6.39 -20.77 10.82
N ASP A 44 -7.17 -20.77 9.73
CA ASP A 44 -7.00 -21.69 8.60
C ASP A 44 -5.56 -21.70 8.05
N SER A 45 -4.97 -22.90 8.02
CA SER A 45 -3.56 -23.07 7.67
C SER A 45 -3.25 -22.77 6.21
N ASP A 46 -4.21 -22.94 5.31
CA ASP A 46 -4.02 -22.66 3.89
C ASP A 46 -4.03 -21.14 3.65
N CYS A 47 -4.90 -20.41 4.35
CA CYS A 47 -4.85 -18.95 4.38
C CYS A 47 -3.53 -18.41 4.92
N VAL A 48 -2.98 -19.04 5.96
CA VAL A 48 -1.65 -18.68 6.52
C VAL A 48 -0.55 -18.94 5.51
N LYS A 49 -0.50 -20.12 4.87
CA LYS A 49 0.50 -20.47 3.85
C LYS A 49 0.45 -19.55 2.63
N ARG A 50 -0.73 -19.07 2.26
CA ARG A 50 -0.93 -18.08 1.19
C ARG A 50 -0.56 -16.65 1.60
N GLY A 51 -0.17 -16.44 2.85
CA GLY A 51 0.35 -15.17 3.36
C GLY A 51 -0.73 -14.13 3.69
N PHE A 52 -2.01 -14.49 3.75
CA PHE A 52 -3.10 -13.53 3.95
C PHE A 52 -2.98 -12.73 5.25
N TYR A 53 -2.47 -13.35 6.31
CA TYR A 53 -2.29 -12.72 7.62
C TYR A 53 -0.97 -11.94 7.76
N GLY A 54 -0.03 -12.09 6.82
CA GLY A 54 1.32 -11.53 6.93
C GLY A 54 1.46 -10.12 6.36
N PHE A 55 0.92 -9.87 5.17
CA PHE A 55 1.26 -8.64 4.43
C PHE A 55 0.70 -7.36 5.07
N ASN A 56 -0.53 -7.41 5.61
CA ASN A 56 -1.12 -6.26 6.31
C ASN A 56 -0.32 -5.93 7.57
N ALA A 57 0.04 -6.95 8.36
CA ALA A 57 0.86 -6.78 9.55
C ALA A 57 2.25 -6.23 9.23
N ALA A 58 2.91 -6.73 8.18
CA ALA A 58 4.21 -6.20 7.75
C ALA A 58 4.13 -4.70 7.41
N LEU A 59 3.07 -4.25 6.72
CA LEU A 59 2.86 -2.82 6.45
C LEU A 59 2.61 -2.02 7.74
N VAL A 60 1.92 -2.57 8.74
CA VAL A 60 1.78 -1.91 10.05
C VAL A 60 3.15 -1.67 10.68
N GLY A 61 4.01 -2.70 10.73
CA GLY A 61 5.33 -2.58 11.33
C GLY A 61 6.24 -1.59 10.61
N VAL A 62 6.22 -1.62 9.27
CA VAL A 62 6.92 -0.64 8.44
C VAL A 62 6.39 0.78 8.68
N ALA A 63 5.07 0.96 8.77
CA ALA A 63 4.45 2.26 9.00
C ALA A 63 4.80 2.82 10.38
N VAL A 64 4.78 2.01 11.43
CA VAL A 64 5.17 2.46 12.78
C VAL A 64 6.58 3.03 12.78
N PHE A 65 7.56 2.38 12.14
CA PHE A 65 8.93 2.91 12.07
C PHE A 65 9.18 3.95 10.97
N SER A 66 8.19 4.22 10.12
CA SER A 66 8.19 5.45 9.31
C SER A 66 7.74 6.68 10.10
N LEU A 67 7.04 6.46 11.22
CA LEU A 67 6.41 7.49 12.03
C LEU A 67 7.18 7.76 13.33
N LEU A 68 7.70 6.70 13.97
CA LEU A 68 8.31 6.74 15.30
C LEU A 68 9.77 6.27 15.27
N PRO A 69 10.63 6.85 16.12
CA PRO A 69 11.97 6.32 16.33
C PRO A 69 11.93 4.97 17.06
N LEU A 70 13.02 4.20 16.94
CA LEU A 70 13.17 2.93 17.66
C LEU A 70 13.14 3.16 19.17
N SER A 71 12.12 2.61 19.82
CA SER A 71 11.85 2.72 21.24
C SER A 71 11.01 1.55 21.73
N SER A 72 10.96 1.33 23.05
CA SER A 72 10.09 0.29 23.63
C SER A 72 8.62 0.47 23.26
N ILE A 73 8.15 1.73 23.21
CA ILE A 73 6.75 2.04 22.83
C ILE A 73 6.50 1.64 21.38
N SER A 74 7.37 2.05 20.45
CA SER A 74 7.23 1.67 19.04
C SER A 74 7.26 0.15 18.83
N LEU A 75 8.09 -0.59 19.56
CA LEU A 75 8.13 -2.06 19.49
C LEU A 75 6.84 -2.70 19.98
N VAL A 76 6.25 -2.19 21.07
CA VAL A 76 4.93 -2.65 21.56
C VAL A 76 3.86 -2.38 20.50
N LEU A 77 3.84 -1.17 19.90
CA LEU A 77 2.90 -0.81 18.85
C LEU A 77 3.04 -1.71 17.61
N VAL A 78 4.27 -2.05 17.20
CA VAL A 78 4.54 -2.99 16.10
C VAL A 78 3.97 -4.38 16.40
N ILE A 79 4.22 -4.92 17.59
CA ILE A 79 3.77 -6.27 17.97
C ILE A 79 2.25 -6.33 18.09
N VAL A 80 1.66 -5.40 18.86
CA VAL A 80 0.21 -5.35 19.08
C VAL A 80 -0.52 -5.03 17.77
N GLY A 81 0.00 -4.09 16.98
CA GLY A 81 -0.52 -3.76 15.66
C GLY A 81 -0.48 -4.94 14.69
N GLY A 82 0.60 -5.72 14.67
CA GLY A 82 0.68 -6.94 13.87
C GLY A 82 -0.39 -7.97 14.23
N ALA A 83 -0.62 -8.20 15.52
CA ALA A 83 -1.67 -9.10 16.03
C ALA A 83 -3.08 -8.58 15.69
N PHE A 84 -3.34 -7.29 15.94
CA PHE A 84 -4.63 -6.66 15.65
C PHE A 84 -4.96 -6.68 14.15
N SER A 85 -3.96 -6.47 13.30
CA SER A 85 -4.13 -6.54 11.85
C SER A 85 -4.50 -7.94 11.37
N ALA A 86 -3.92 -9.00 11.96
CA ALA A 86 -4.33 -10.38 11.69
C ALA A 86 -5.78 -10.66 12.11
N LEU A 87 -6.20 -10.16 13.28
CA LEU A 87 -7.57 -10.28 13.74
C LEU A 87 -8.55 -9.61 12.76
N LEU A 88 -8.28 -8.36 12.37
CA LEU A 88 -9.09 -7.66 11.38
C LEU A 88 -9.14 -8.39 10.04
N MET A 89 -8.00 -8.90 9.57
CA MET A 89 -7.96 -9.70 8.34
C MET A 89 -8.84 -10.95 8.43
N HIS A 90 -8.83 -11.65 9.57
CA HIS A 90 -9.69 -12.80 9.82
C HIS A 90 -11.19 -12.44 9.79
N ILE A 91 -11.57 -11.37 10.50
CA ILE A 91 -12.95 -10.88 10.55
C ILE A 91 -13.42 -10.50 9.14
N MET A 92 -12.59 -9.79 8.38
CA MET A 92 -12.94 -9.38 7.02
C MET A 92 -13.08 -10.58 6.08
N MET A 93 -12.17 -11.56 6.12
CA MET A 93 -12.30 -12.76 5.28
C MET A 93 -13.54 -13.60 5.63
N SER A 94 -13.91 -13.66 6.92
CA SER A 94 -15.08 -14.43 7.37
C SER A 94 -16.41 -13.72 7.12
N LYS A 95 -16.45 -12.39 7.17
CA LYS A 95 -17.69 -11.60 7.03
C LYS A 95 -17.88 -10.95 5.67
N MET A 96 -16.81 -10.71 4.89
CA MET A 96 -16.86 -10.04 3.59
C MET A 96 -16.49 -11.01 2.44
N SER A 97 -17.21 -12.12 2.30
CA SER A 97 -16.93 -13.14 1.28
C SER A 97 -16.99 -12.62 -0.16
N SER A 98 -17.75 -11.55 -0.40
CA SER A 98 -18.02 -10.99 -1.73
C SER A 98 -16.97 -9.98 -2.22
N THR A 99 -16.06 -9.51 -1.37
CA THR A 99 -15.11 -8.44 -1.67
C THR A 99 -13.79 -8.67 -0.96
N PRO A 100 -12.64 -8.56 -1.63
CA PRO A 100 -11.35 -8.77 -0.99
C PRO A 100 -11.08 -7.71 0.09
N ALA A 101 -10.47 -8.12 1.20
CA ALA A 101 -10.09 -7.22 2.29
C ALA A 101 -8.99 -6.21 1.89
N LEU A 102 -8.16 -6.55 0.90
CA LEU A 102 -7.04 -5.73 0.41
C LEU A 102 -6.14 -5.30 1.59
N THR A 103 -5.77 -4.02 1.65
CA THR A 103 -4.98 -3.42 2.73
C THR A 103 -5.84 -2.76 3.83
N ALA A 104 -7.15 -3.01 3.86
CA ALA A 104 -8.03 -2.44 4.88
C ALA A 104 -7.65 -2.81 6.32
N PRO A 105 -7.23 -4.06 6.64
CA PRO A 105 -6.75 -4.38 7.98
C PRO A 105 -5.53 -3.55 8.40
N PHE A 106 -4.62 -3.26 7.47
CA PHE A 106 -3.51 -2.34 7.70
C PHE A 106 -4.01 -0.91 7.98
N ILE A 107 -4.88 -0.36 7.14
CA ILE A 107 -5.39 1.02 7.26
C ILE A 107 -6.08 1.24 8.61
N LEU A 108 -6.99 0.34 8.98
CA LEU A 108 -7.71 0.43 10.25
C LEU A 108 -6.76 0.33 11.45
N THR A 109 -5.77 -0.56 11.37
CA THR A 109 -4.77 -0.70 12.43
C THR A 109 -3.91 0.56 12.57
N ILE A 110 -3.36 1.07 11.46
CA ILE A 110 -2.46 2.21 11.52
C ILE A 110 -3.20 3.49 11.90
N TRP A 111 -4.46 3.68 11.51
CA TRP A 111 -5.28 4.81 11.99
C TRP A 111 -5.49 4.77 13.50
N VAL A 112 -5.77 3.59 14.08
CA VAL A 112 -5.83 3.46 15.54
C VAL A 112 -4.48 3.82 16.17
N ILE A 113 -3.36 3.35 15.61
CA ILE A 113 -2.03 3.70 16.12
C ILE A 113 -1.75 5.21 16.00
N VAL A 114 -2.11 5.87 14.90
CA VAL A 114 -1.94 7.33 14.75
C VAL A 114 -2.77 8.07 15.79
N LEU A 115 -4.01 7.64 16.07
CA LEU A 115 -4.84 8.24 17.12
C LEU A 115 -4.21 8.04 18.51
N LEU A 116 -3.60 6.89 18.79
CA LEU A 116 -2.89 6.65 20.04
C LEU A 116 -1.64 7.54 20.16
N ILE A 117 -0.87 7.70 19.08
CA ILE A 117 0.30 8.58 19.04
C ILE A 117 -0.11 10.02 19.39
N ASP A 118 -1.16 10.52 18.76
CA ASP A 118 -1.69 11.88 19.00
C ASP A 118 -2.22 12.03 20.44
N PHE A 119 -3.05 11.08 20.87
CA PHE A 119 -3.64 11.07 22.22
C PHE A 119 -2.60 11.06 23.34
N PHE A 120 -1.51 10.30 23.18
CA PHE A 120 -0.43 10.21 24.17
C PHE A 120 0.70 11.23 23.95
N GLY A 121 0.62 12.07 22.90
CA GLY A 121 1.64 13.07 22.58
C GLY A 121 3.02 12.47 22.27
N ILE A 122 3.06 11.31 21.59
CA ILE A 122 4.32 10.64 21.27
C ILE A 122 5.02 11.39 20.14
N THR A 123 6.28 11.78 20.36
CA THR A 123 7.08 12.52 19.37
C THR A 123 7.35 11.67 18.12
N MET A 124 6.95 12.21 16.97
CA MET A 124 7.15 11.62 15.66
C MET A 124 8.51 11.96 15.08
N VAL A 125 8.99 11.15 14.14
CA VAL A 125 10.19 11.46 13.36
C VAL A 125 9.88 12.63 12.43
N SER A 126 10.72 13.66 12.46
CA SER A 126 10.63 14.79 11.53
C SER A 126 11.01 14.34 10.11
N PRO A 127 10.27 14.76 9.08
CA PRO A 127 10.72 14.59 7.70
C PRO A 127 12.07 15.28 7.51
N VAL A 128 13.02 14.63 6.84
CA VAL A 128 14.27 15.30 6.42
C VAL A 128 13.94 16.17 5.20
N GLU A 129 13.94 17.49 5.39
CA GLU A 129 13.60 18.51 4.38
C GLU A 129 14.74 18.79 3.39
N LEU A 130 15.14 17.79 2.60
CA LEU A 130 16.04 18.00 1.46
C LEU A 130 15.35 17.56 0.17
N VAL A 131 14.41 18.38 -0.31
CA VAL A 131 13.80 18.17 -1.62
C VAL A 131 14.21 19.32 -2.53
N SER A 132 15.13 19.04 -3.45
CA SER A 132 15.35 19.89 -4.61
C SER A 132 14.07 19.90 -5.46
N PRO A 133 13.63 21.08 -5.97
CA PRO A 133 12.49 21.15 -6.86
C PRO A 133 12.70 20.24 -8.07
N ILE A 134 11.60 19.76 -8.65
CA ILE A 134 11.64 18.96 -9.89
C ILE A 134 12.40 19.79 -10.92
N SER A 135 13.60 19.36 -11.31
CA SER A 135 14.01 19.64 -12.67
C SER A 135 13.13 18.73 -13.52
N ASN A 136 12.48 19.24 -14.57
CA ASN A 136 11.73 18.38 -15.51
C ASN A 136 12.67 17.49 -16.35
N SER A 137 13.85 17.17 -15.82
CA SER A 137 14.78 16.26 -16.45
C SER A 137 14.20 14.84 -16.46
N PRO A 138 14.49 14.06 -17.51
CA PRO A 138 14.11 12.65 -17.56
C PRO A 138 14.58 11.83 -16.34
N ILE A 139 15.70 12.24 -15.73
CA ILE A 139 16.30 11.58 -14.56
C ILE A 139 15.44 11.78 -13.31
N ASP A 140 14.98 13.00 -13.06
CA ASP A 140 14.12 13.27 -11.90
C ASP A 140 12.75 12.62 -12.03
N LEU A 141 12.20 12.58 -13.25
CA LEU A 141 10.97 11.83 -13.56
C LEU A 141 11.16 10.33 -13.31
N PHE A 142 12.29 9.76 -13.73
CA PHE A 142 12.65 8.37 -13.43
C PHE A 142 12.66 8.12 -11.93
N PHE A 143 13.36 8.94 -11.14
CA PHE A 143 13.38 8.80 -9.68
C PHE A 143 12.01 8.98 -9.04
N GLY A 144 11.19 9.91 -9.52
CA GLY A 144 9.81 10.11 -9.04
C GLY A 144 8.93 8.89 -9.28
N VAL A 145 8.98 8.31 -10.48
CA VAL A 145 8.22 7.10 -10.84
C VAL A 145 8.61 5.92 -9.96
N PHE A 146 9.91 5.67 -9.77
CA PHE A 146 10.35 4.53 -8.94
C PHE A 146 10.15 4.79 -7.45
N ARG A 147 10.26 6.03 -6.95
CA ARG A 147 9.79 6.37 -5.59
C ARG A 147 8.31 6.07 -5.43
N GLY A 148 7.47 6.40 -6.41
CA GLY A 148 6.05 6.06 -6.39
C GLY A 148 5.75 4.56 -6.29
N VAL A 149 6.60 3.72 -6.89
CA VAL A 149 6.53 2.25 -6.69
C VAL A 149 7.02 1.85 -5.29
N GLY A 150 8.13 2.43 -4.82
CA GLY A 150 8.67 2.19 -3.47
C GLY A 150 7.68 2.53 -2.35
N GLN A 151 6.95 3.63 -2.51
CA GLN A 151 5.94 4.10 -1.56
C GLN A 151 4.77 3.13 -1.36
N VAL A 152 4.58 2.15 -2.25
CA VAL A 152 3.58 1.08 -2.04
C VAL A 152 3.85 0.29 -0.76
N MET A 153 5.13 0.18 -0.36
CA MET A 153 5.52 -0.36 0.94
C MET A 153 6.13 0.73 1.83
N LEU A 154 5.78 2.00 1.64
CA LEU A 154 6.29 3.15 2.42
C LEU A 154 7.82 3.35 2.30
N GLN A 155 8.42 2.99 1.16
CA GLN A 155 9.84 3.20 0.91
C GLN A 155 10.04 4.44 0.04
N GLY A 156 10.55 5.52 0.63
CA GLY A 156 10.84 6.80 -0.06
C GLY A 156 12.07 6.78 -0.97
N ASN A 157 12.64 5.61 -1.24
CA ASN A 157 13.86 5.42 -2.00
C ASN A 157 13.57 4.85 -3.41
N TRP A 158 14.08 5.50 -4.46
CA TRP A 158 13.86 5.07 -5.85
C TRP A 158 14.47 3.69 -6.11
N LEU A 159 15.60 3.35 -5.49
CA LEU A 159 16.26 2.06 -5.65
C LEU A 159 15.42 0.93 -5.06
N SER A 160 14.76 1.16 -3.92
CA SER A 160 13.77 0.22 -3.38
C SER A 160 12.63 -0.02 -4.37
N GLY A 161 12.15 1.03 -5.04
CA GLY A 161 11.17 0.92 -6.11
C GLY A 161 11.63 0.07 -7.29
N VAL A 162 12.89 0.25 -7.75
CA VAL A 162 13.48 -0.59 -8.81
C VAL A 162 13.56 -2.05 -8.36
N VAL A 163 14.02 -2.31 -7.13
CA VAL A 163 14.06 -3.66 -6.56
C VAL A 163 12.66 -4.26 -6.47
N PHE A 164 11.64 -3.49 -6.13
CA PHE A 164 10.25 -3.95 -6.12
C PHE A 164 9.74 -4.27 -7.52
N CYS A 165 10.11 -3.51 -8.55
CA CYS A 165 9.84 -3.88 -9.94
C CYS A 165 10.51 -5.20 -10.32
N CYS A 166 11.79 -5.40 -9.96
CA CYS A 166 12.49 -6.67 -10.16
C CYS A 166 11.80 -7.83 -9.40
N ALA A 167 11.32 -7.59 -8.19
CA ALA A 167 10.57 -8.57 -7.41
C ALA A 167 9.27 -8.99 -8.11
N LEU A 168 8.57 -8.03 -8.72
CA LEU A 168 7.36 -8.29 -9.50
C LEU A 168 7.64 -9.04 -10.80
N LEU A 169 8.81 -8.85 -11.43
CA LEU A 169 9.23 -9.63 -12.62
C LEU A 169 9.31 -11.13 -12.32
N CYS A 170 9.65 -11.53 -11.08
CA CYS A 170 9.65 -12.94 -10.68
C CYS A 170 8.25 -13.59 -10.73
N SER A 171 7.19 -12.79 -10.78
CA SER A 171 5.81 -13.26 -10.86
C SER A 171 5.21 -12.99 -12.25
N SER A 172 5.23 -11.74 -12.72
CA SER A 172 4.68 -11.37 -14.02
C SER A 172 5.17 -10.01 -14.50
N TYR A 173 5.71 -9.96 -15.73
CA TYR A 173 6.09 -8.70 -16.38
C TYR A 173 4.89 -7.76 -16.56
N LYS A 174 3.66 -8.30 -16.74
CA LYS A 174 2.44 -7.49 -16.87
C LYS A 174 2.17 -6.68 -15.60
N THR A 175 2.43 -7.26 -14.43
CA THR A 175 2.28 -6.57 -13.15
C THR A 175 3.25 -5.40 -13.04
N VAL A 176 4.48 -5.53 -13.57
CA VAL A 176 5.46 -4.42 -13.62
C VAL A 176 4.97 -3.29 -14.52
N VAL A 177 4.45 -3.62 -15.70
CA VAL A 177 3.88 -2.60 -16.60
C VAL A 177 2.77 -1.83 -15.89
N TRP A 178 1.84 -2.54 -15.24
CA TRP A 178 0.72 -1.90 -14.54
C TRP A 178 1.14 -1.08 -13.33
N VAL A 179 2.07 -1.56 -12.50
CA VAL A 179 2.53 -0.79 -11.34
C VAL A 179 3.23 0.50 -11.77
N VAL A 180 4.05 0.43 -12.83
CA VAL A 180 4.76 1.60 -13.38
C VAL A 180 3.77 2.58 -14.02
N LEU A 181 2.78 2.09 -14.79
CA LEU A 181 1.70 2.93 -15.33
C LEU A 181 0.90 3.62 -14.22
N GLY A 182 0.59 2.92 -13.14
CA GLY A 182 -0.04 3.50 -11.96
C GLY A 182 0.80 4.63 -11.36
N SER A 183 2.11 4.41 -11.23
CA SER A 183 3.04 5.41 -10.69
C SER A 183 3.15 6.65 -11.56
N ILE A 184 3.32 6.45 -12.88
CA ILE A 184 3.34 7.52 -13.89
C ILE A 184 2.03 8.31 -13.85
N THR A 185 0.88 7.63 -13.77
CA THR A 185 -0.43 8.31 -13.71
C THR A 185 -0.53 9.22 -12.49
N GLY A 186 -0.09 8.76 -11.32
CA GLY A 186 -0.10 9.59 -10.11
C GLY A 186 0.81 10.81 -10.22
N LEU A 187 2.01 10.65 -10.79
CA LEU A 187 2.93 11.76 -11.02
C LEU A 187 2.35 12.78 -12.01
N LEU A 188 1.82 12.32 -13.14
CA LEU A 188 1.22 13.18 -14.17
C LEU A 188 -0.04 13.90 -13.69
N VAL A 189 -0.93 13.21 -12.97
CA VAL A 189 -2.12 13.86 -12.39
C VAL A 189 -1.69 14.91 -11.37
N ALA A 190 -0.75 14.60 -10.47
CA ALA A 190 -0.28 15.58 -9.49
C ALA A 190 0.34 16.82 -10.13
N THR A 191 1.17 16.66 -11.16
CA THR A 191 1.80 17.79 -11.85
C THR A 191 0.80 18.59 -12.70
N THR A 192 -0.11 17.91 -13.39
CA THR A 192 -1.12 18.56 -14.26
C THR A 192 -2.13 19.38 -13.46
N PHE A 193 -2.57 18.87 -12.31
CA PHE A 193 -3.54 19.56 -11.44
C PHE A 193 -2.89 20.50 -10.41
N GLY A 194 -1.57 20.72 -10.49
CA GLY A 194 -0.86 21.67 -9.64
C GLY A 194 -0.83 21.29 -8.15
N PHE A 195 -0.79 19.98 -7.83
CA PHE A 195 -0.61 19.51 -6.47
C PHE A 195 0.82 19.78 -5.97
N SER A 196 1.09 19.55 -4.68
CA SER A 196 2.43 19.76 -4.10
C SER A 196 3.51 19.01 -4.90
N GLN A 197 4.43 19.76 -5.50
CA GLN A 197 5.54 19.20 -6.27
C GLN A 197 6.45 18.31 -5.42
N GLU A 198 6.71 18.74 -4.18
CA GLU A 198 7.49 17.98 -3.21
C GLU A 198 6.87 16.59 -2.94
N LYS A 199 5.57 16.54 -2.65
CA LYS A 199 4.88 15.26 -2.41
C LYS A 199 4.80 14.40 -3.69
N ALA A 200 4.72 15.04 -4.86
CA ALA A 200 4.76 14.34 -6.14
C ALA A 200 6.13 13.68 -6.39
N THR A 201 7.26 14.36 -6.12
CA THR A 201 8.60 13.75 -6.28
C THR A 201 8.89 12.65 -5.28
N LEU A 202 8.35 12.78 -4.07
CA LEU A 202 8.41 11.74 -3.06
C LEU A 202 7.53 10.51 -3.40
N GLY A 203 6.74 10.58 -4.49
CA GLY A 203 5.89 9.49 -4.95
C GLY A 203 4.58 9.33 -4.16
N LEU A 204 4.21 10.31 -3.34
CA LEU A 204 3.07 10.20 -2.41
C LEU A 204 1.70 10.25 -3.11
N TYR A 205 1.63 10.82 -4.32
CA TYR A 205 0.43 10.75 -5.16
C TYR A 205 0.39 9.51 -6.06
N SER A 206 1.45 8.69 -6.09
CA SER A 206 1.62 7.60 -7.05
C SER A 206 1.21 6.23 -6.51
N PHE A 207 1.55 5.92 -5.26
CA PHE A 207 1.47 4.54 -4.78
C PHE A 207 0.04 3.97 -4.67
N ASN A 208 -0.96 4.80 -4.39
CA ASN A 208 -2.37 4.36 -4.41
C ASN A 208 -2.79 3.96 -5.83
N SER A 209 -2.37 4.73 -6.84
CA SER A 209 -2.58 4.41 -8.26
C SER A 209 -1.84 3.14 -8.68
N CYS A 210 -0.60 2.92 -8.20
CA CYS A 210 0.13 1.66 -8.39
C CYS A 210 -0.68 0.44 -7.94
N LEU A 211 -1.27 0.50 -6.74
CA LEU A 211 -2.06 -0.60 -6.17
C LEU A 211 -3.39 -0.82 -6.92
N VAL A 212 -4.08 0.27 -7.29
CA VAL A 212 -5.30 0.19 -8.11
C VAL A 212 -5.00 -0.45 -9.46
N ALA A 213 -3.91 -0.05 -10.11
CA ALA A 213 -3.51 -0.58 -11.42
C ALA A 213 -3.34 -2.10 -11.38
N ILE A 214 -2.52 -2.61 -10.45
CA ILE A 214 -2.28 -4.06 -10.36
C ILE A 214 -3.52 -4.83 -9.92
N ALA A 215 -4.37 -4.27 -9.04
CA ALA A 215 -5.57 -4.93 -8.55
C ALA A 215 -6.66 -5.05 -9.64
N LEU A 216 -6.92 -3.97 -10.38
CA LEU A 216 -7.96 -3.95 -11.39
C LEU A 216 -7.50 -4.58 -12.71
N ALA A 217 -6.21 -4.51 -13.06
CA ALA A 217 -5.69 -5.19 -14.23
C ALA A 217 -5.71 -6.72 -14.10
N ASP A 218 -5.43 -7.25 -12.90
CA ASP A 218 -5.56 -8.68 -12.62
C ASP A 218 -7.03 -9.12 -12.62
N ARG A 219 -7.90 -8.33 -11.97
CA ARG A 219 -9.31 -8.68 -11.80
C ARG A 219 -10.18 -8.46 -13.04
N TYR A 220 -9.88 -7.43 -13.85
CA TYR A 220 -10.66 -6.99 -15.01
C TYR A 220 -9.77 -6.67 -16.22
N PRO A 221 -8.99 -7.64 -16.75
CA PRO A 221 -7.91 -7.41 -17.71
C PRO A 221 -8.34 -6.78 -19.04
N THR A 222 -9.62 -6.84 -19.38
CA THR A 222 -10.17 -6.28 -20.63
C THR A 222 -10.87 -4.93 -20.44
N ARG A 223 -11.11 -4.48 -19.19
CA ARG A 223 -11.86 -3.26 -18.90
C ARG A 223 -10.94 -2.05 -18.72
N TYR A 224 -10.14 -1.73 -19.73
CA TYR A 224 -9.15 -0.66 -19.69
C TYR A 224 -9.74 0.70 -19.26
N TRP A 225 -10.92 1.06 -19.74
CA TRP A 225 -11.59 2.31 -19.37
C TRP A 225 -11.78 2.42 -17.84
N LEU A 226 -12.19 1.33 -17.19
CA LEU A 226 -12.42 1.29 -15.74
C LEU A 226 -11.11 1.44 -14.99
N ILE A 227 -10.05 0.77 -15.47
CA ILE A 227 -8.72 0.84 -14.87
C ILE A 227 -8.22 2.28 -14.91
N PHE A 228 -8.14 2.90 -16.10
CA PHE A 228 -7.62 4.26 -16.25
C PHE A 228 -8.46 5.31 -15.50
N PHE A 229 -9.79 5.18 -15.51
CA PHE A 229 -10.65 6.04 -14.69
C PHE A 229 -10.33 5.89 -13.20
N ALA A 230 -10.18 4.65 -12.71
CA ALA A 230 -9.86 4.36 -11.32
C ALA A 230 -8.46 4.88 -10.93
N LEU A 231 -7.47 4.85 -11.83
CA LEU A 231 -6.14 5.43 -11.57
C LEU A 231 -6.23 6.93 -11.29
N ILE A 232 -6.95 7.68 -12.13
CA ILE A 232 -7.13 9.12 -11.93
C ILE A 232 -7.92 9.37 -10.64
N PHE A 233 -9.04 8.65 -10.46
CA PHE A 233 -9.91 8.80 -9.30
C PHE A 233 -9.17 8.56 -7.98
N THR A 234 -8.33 7.52 -7.88
CA THR A 234 -7.60 7.25 -6.63
C THR A 234 -6.55 8.32 -6.31
N VAL A 235 -5.99 9.00 -7.31
CA VAL A 235 -5.04 10.11 -7.10
C VAL A 235 -5.78 11.33 -6.57
N LEU A 236 -6.94 11.66 -7.16
CA LEU A 236 -7.81 12.74 -6.68
C LEU A 236 -8.30 12.46 -5.26
N LEU A 237 -8.65 11.21 -4.96
CA LEU A 237 -9.03 10.80 -3.62
C LEU A 237 -7.86 10.93 -2.63
N THR A 238 -6.63 10.58 -3.05
CA THR A 238 -5.42 10.81 -2.24
C THR A 238 -5.25 12.30 -1.90
N ARG A 239 -5.46 13.19 -2.87
CA ARG A 239 -5.48 14.64 -2.63
C ARG A 239 -6.60 15.06 -1.67
N GLY A 240 -7.79 14.45 -1.78
CA GLY A 240 -8.91 14.70 -0.87
C GLY A 240 -8.57 14.42 0.59
N PHE A 241 -7.94 13.26 0.88
CA PHE A 241 -7.48 12.92 2.23
C PHE A 241 -6.46 13.94 2.78
N GLU A 242 -5.54 14.39 1.94
CA GLU A 242 -4.55 15.39 2.31
C GLU A 242 -5.20 16.74 2.64
N MET A 243 -6.22 17.16 1.89
CA MET A 243 -6.93 18.43 2.12
C MET A 243 -7.67 18.47 3.47
N ILE A 244 -8.07 17.32 4.00
CA ILE A 244 -8.71 17.18 5.32
C ILE A 244 -7.72 16.74 6.41
N SER A 245 -6.42 16.74 6.10
CA SER A 245 -5.33 16.40 7.03
C SER A 245 -5.42 15.00 7.66
N ILE A 246 -6.09 14.06 6.99
CA ILE A 246 -6.13 12.65 7.42
C ILE A 246 -5.04 11.88 6.67
N PRO A 247 -4.16 11.14 7.35
CA PRO A 247 -3.16 10.32 6.67
C PRO A 247 -3.85 9.24 5.84
N ALA A 248 -3.78 9.39 4.52
CA ALA A 248 -4.50 8.54 3.58
C ALA A 248 -4.03 7.08 3.63
N PHE A 249 -2.73 6.87 3.85
CA PHE A 249 -2.05 5.58 3.61
C PHE A 249 -2.57 4.96 2.30
N THR A 250 -3.03 3.71 2.34
CA THR A 250 -3.59 3.00 1.17
C THR A 250 -5.13 3.06 1.11
N ALA A 251 -5.78 3.91 1.90
CA ALA A 251 -7.24 4.03 1.90
C ALA A 251 -7.82 4.45 0.54
N PRO A 252 -7.23 5.41 -0.20
CA PRO A 252 -7.69 5.74 -1.54
C PRO A 252 -7.70 4.52 -2.48
N PHE A 253 -6.68 3.68 -2.42
CA PHE A 253 -6.61 2.43 -3.19
C PHE A 253 -7.76 1.47 -2.83
N VAL A 254 -8.00 1.22 -1.54
CA VAL A 254 -9.03 0.28 -1.09
C VAL A 254 -10.42 0.77 -1.50
N ILE A 255 -10.74 2.04 -1.23
CA ILE A 255 -12.02 2.65 -1.58
C ILE A 255 -12.25 2.58 -3.08
N THR A 256 -11.25 3.00 -3.88
CA THR A 256 -11.35 2.99 -5.34
C THR A 256 -11.56 1.58 -5.89
N THR A 257 -10.84 0.60 -5.37
CA THR A 257 -10.95 -0.80 -5.81
C THR A 257 -12.30 -1.39 -5.45
N TRP A 258 -12.82 -1.14 -4.25
CA TRP A 258 -14.15 -1.59 -3.84
C TRP A 258 -15.26 -0.95 -4.66
N LEU A 259 -15.20 0.36 -4.91
CA LEU A 259 -16.15 1.05 -5.79
C LEU A 259 -16.12 0.49 -7.21
N SER A 260 -14.93 0.23 -7.76
CA SER A 260 -14.78 -0.37 -9.09
C SER A 260 -15.42 -1.76 -9.14
N ILE A 261 -15.22 -2.59 -8.11
CA ILE A 261 -15.87 -3.91 -8.00
C ILE A 261 -17.40 -3.76 -7.92
N ALA A 262 -17.90 -2.80 -7.13
CA ALA A 262 -19.33 -2.54 -6.99
C ALA A 262 -19.97 -2.10 -8.31
N VAL A 263 -19.33 -1.18 -9.06
CA VAL A 263 -19.78 -0.73 -10.38
C VAL A 263 -19.87 -1.91 -11.36
N VAL A 264 -18.87 -2.78 -11.39
CA VAL A 264 -18.89 -3.95 -12.28
C VAL A 264 -20.02 -4.91 -11.90
N LYS A 265 -20.22 -5.20 -10.61
CA LYS A 265 -21.33 -6.05 -10.14
C LYS A 265 -22.69 -5.47 -10.51
N TRP A 266 -22.87 -4.17 -10.31
CA TRP A 266 -24.09 -3.47 -10.67
C TRP A 266 -24.39 -3.55 -12.17
N GLN A 267 -23.39 -3.32 -13.03
CA GLN A 267 -23.52 -3.44 -14.49
C GLN A 267 -23.91 -4.86 -14.95
N VAL A 268 -23.37 -5.90 -14.29
CA VAL A 268 -23.71 -7.30 -14.61
C VAL A 268 -25.16 -7.58 -14.20
N ASN A 269 -25.59 -7.16 -13.01
CA ASN A 269 -26.96 -7.35 -12.56
C ASN A 269 -27.98 -6.66 -13.48
N LEU A 270 -27.71 -5.44 -13.96
CA LEU A 270 -28.59 -4.75 -14.90
C LEU A 270 -28.78 -5.52 -16.21
N ARG A 271 -27.72 -6.12 -16.76
CA ARG A 271 -27.83 -6.91 -18.00
C ARG A 271 -28.69 -8.16 -17.84
N HIS A 272 -28.69 -8.76 -16.66
CA HIS A 272 -29.54 -9.92 -16.36
C HIS A 272 -31.02 -9.57 -16.16
N HIS A 273 -31.37 -8.33 -15.83
CA HIS A 273 -32.77 -7.90 -15.69
C HIS A 273 -33.39 -7.44 -17.02
N CYS A 274 -32.58 -7.21 -18.06
CA CYS A 274 -33.03 -6.78 -19.39
C CYS A 274 -33.09 -7.93 -20.42
N GLN A 275 -32.79 -9.17 -20.01
CA GLN A 275 -32.93 -10.40 -20.81
C GLN A 275 -34.08 -11.22 -20.25
#